data_AF-A0A4P6LV94-F1
#
_entry.id   AF-A0A4P6LV94-F1
#
_cell.length_a   1.000
_cell.length_b   1.000
_cell.length_c   1.000
_cell.angle_alpha   90.00
_cell.angle_beta   90.00
_cell.angle_gamma   90.00
#
_symmetry.space_group_name_H-M   'P 1'
#
loop_
_entity.id
_entity.type
_entity.pdbx_description
1 polymer ?
#
loop_
_entity_poly.entity_id
_entity_poly.type
_entity_poly.pdbx_seq_one_letter_code
_entity_poly.pdbx_strand_id
1 'polypeptide(L)'
;MTKKRNLWSMILAVPFILAVLICFIVNFALEQTFSWSILVAASCFYAYLMLYTLIFGQKHRILLTYLVLGILLIPFLYIIEYTANLYMTQPIYWAAKLGVPISLAWLAALAVTGLFRTLTHANVFLTMSCLILVFYFAERYTNNRIDAFTGSSQSWSLSDHYPILYFGAAGLFLLTGIVISAVKRLSPRT
;
A
#
# COMPACT_ATOMS: atom_id res chain seq x y z
N MET A 1 31.41 -2.32 0.12
CA MET A 1 30.17 -3.09 0.30
C MET A 1 30.51 -4.39 1.01
N THR A 2 29.85 -4.76 2.11
CA THR A 2 30.17 -6.01 2.83
C THR A 2 29.75 -7.23 2.01
N LYS A 3 30.54 -8.32 2.01
CA LYS A 3 30.27 -9.56 1.26
C LYS A 3 28.85 -10.10 1.51
N LYS A 4 28.35 -9.95 2.74
CA LYS A 4 26.98 -10.27 3.15
C LYS A 4 25.92 -9.43 2.41
N ARG A 5 26.12 -8.11 2.26
CA ARG A 5 25.16 -7.23 1.57
C ARG A 5 25.03 -7.58 0.09
N ASN A 6 26.14 -7.95 -0.56
CA ASN A 6 26.15 -8.37 -1.96
C ASN A 6 25.40 -9.68 -2.18
N LEU A 7 25.52 -10.64 -1.25
CA LEU A 7 24.78 -11.89 -1.30
C LEU A 7 23.27 -11.64 -1.18
N TRP A 8 22.84 -10.83 -0.22
CA TRP A 8 21.42 -10.49 -0.05
C TRP A 8 20.86 -9.74 -1.27
N SER A 9 21.62 -8.85 -1.90
CA SER A 9 21.16 -8.17 -3.11
C SER A 9 21.02 -9.12 -4.28
N MET A 10 21.89 -10.13 -4.42
CA MET A 10 21.74 -11.17 -5.45
C MET A 10 20.53 -12.05 -5.19
N ILE A 11 20.36 -12.55 -3.96
CA ILE A 11 19.21 -13.38 -3.58
C ILE A 11 17.90 -12.63 -3.84
N LEU A 12 17.88 -11.31 -3.61
CA LEU A 12 16.71 -10.49 -3.92
C LEU A 12 16.53 -10.31 -5.43
N ALA A 13 17.55 -9.91 -6.18
CA ALA A 13 17.41 -9.48 -7.58
C ALA A 13 17.18 -10.63 -8.57
N VAL A 14 17.87 -11.76 -8.39
CA VAL A 14 17.82 -12.92 -9.32
C VAL A 14 16.40 -13.42 -9.59
N PRO A 15 15.53 -13.68 -8.58
CA PRO A 15 14.18 -14.17 -8.86
C PRO A 15 13.32 -13.16 -9.64
N PHE A 16 13.47 -11.85 -9.38
CA PHE A 16 12.75 -10.83 -10.16
C PHE A 16 13.23 -10.78 -11.61
N ILE A 17 14.55 -10.82 -11.84
CA ILE A 17 15.11 -10.83 -13.20
C ILE A 17 14.64 -12.06 -13.97
N LEU A 18 14.70 -13.24 -13.35
CA LEU A 18 14.25 -14.48 -13.97
C LEU A 18 12.75 -14.44 -14.29
N ALA A 19 11.91 -13.95 -13.37
CA ALA A 19 10.47 -13.83 -13.62
C ALA A 19 10.16 -12.94 -14.82
N VAL A 20 10.85 -11.80 -14.94
CA VAL A 20 10.70 -10.88 -16.09
C VAL A 20 11.15 -11.53 -17.39
N LEU A 21 12.33 -12.15 -17.40
CA LEU A 21 12.87 -12.80 -18.60
C LEU A 21 11.98 -13.93 -19.09
N ILE A 22 11.50 -14.79 -18.18
CA ILE A 22 10.59 -15.89 -18.54
C ILE A 22 9.30 -15.33 -19.16
N CYS A 23 8.68 -14.33 -18.53
CA CYS A 23 7.45 -13.74 -19.06
C CYS A 23 7.67 -13.03 -20.40
N PHE A 24 8.82 -12.39 -20.60
CA PHE A 24 9.18 -11.76 -21.87
C PHE A 24 9.32 -12.79 -22.99
N ILE A 25 10.05 -13.88 -22.73
CA ILE A 25 10.23 -14.97 -23.70
C ILE A 25 8.88 -15.60 -24.06
N VAL A 26 8.05 -15.92 -23.06
CA VAL A 26 6.75 -16.56 -23.28
C VAL A 26 5.78 -15.63 -24.02
N ASN A 27 5.68 -14.36 -23.61
CA ASN A 27 4.79 -13.40 -24.29
C ASN A 27 5.22 -13.19 -25.74
N PHE A 28 6.53 -13.05 -25.99
CA PHE A 28 7.02 -12.88 -27.35
C PHE A 28 6.80 -14.13 -28.20
N ALA A 29 6.98 -15.32 -27.63
CA ALA A 29 6.72 -16.57 -28.35
C ALA A 29 5.24 -16.72 -28.74
N LEU A 30 4.31 -16.33 -27.87
CA LEU A 30 2.86 -16.47 -28.10
C LEU A 30 2.27 -15.37 -28.97
N GLU A 31 2.65 -14.11 -28.72
CA GLU A 31 1.98 -12.93 -29.30
C GLU A 31 2.87 -12.12 -30.25
N GLN A 32 4.16 -12.49 -30.42
CA GLN A 32 5.16 -11.77 -31.23
C GLN A 32 5.31 -10.28 -30.87
N THR A 33 4.80 -9.91 -29.70
CA THR A 33 4.77 -8.55 -29.14
C THR A 33 4.96 -8.64 -27.63
N PHE A 34 5.19 -7.50 -26.97
CA PHE A 34 5.24 -7.41 -25.51
C PHE A 34 3.96 -6.73 -25.02
N SER A 35 3.04 -7.51 -24.49
CA SER A 35 1.70 -7.08 -24.09
C SER A 35 1.55 -7.20 -22.56
N TRP A 36 1.05 -8.34 -22.06
CA TRP A 36 0.89 -8.60 -20.64
C TRP A 36 2.22 -8.70 -19.89
N SER A 37 3.32 -9.00 -20.57
CA SER A 37 4.65 -9.09 -19.97
C SER A 37 5.15 -7.75 -19.42
N ILE A 38 4.66 -6.63 -19.97
CA ILE A 38 4.97 -5.28 -19.47
C ILE A 38 4.43 -5.11 -18.04
N LEU A 39 3.22 -5.62 -17.76
CA LEU A 39 2.63 -5.60 -16.43
C LEU A 39 3.48 -6.41 -15.44
N VAL A 40 3.97 -7.57 -15.86
CA VAL A 40 4.85 -8.40 -15.03
C VAL A 40 6.15 -7.67 -14.74
N ALA A 41 6.80 -7.09 -15.75
CA ALA A 41 8.03 -6.31 -15.57
C ALA A 41 7.84 -5.13 -14.61
N ALA A 42 6.76 -4.37 -14.77
CA ALA A 42 6.43 -3.27 -13.89
C ALA A 42 6.15 -3.73 -12.46
N SER A 43 5.42 -4.84 -12.28
CA SER A 43 5.12 -5.43 -10.98
C SER A 43 6.39 -5.91 -10.27
N CYS A 44 7.26 -6.62 -11.00
CA CYS A 44 8.55 -7.07 -10.50
C CYS A 44 9.45 -5.89 -10.11
N PHE A 45 9.52 -4.85 -10.94
CA PHE A 45 10.30 -3.64 -10.66
C PHE A 45 9.78 -2.90 -9.42
N TYR A 46 8.45 -2.71 -9.34
CA TYR A 46 7.78 -2.07 -8.21
C TYR A 46 8.05 -2.82 -6.90
N ALA A 47 7.81 -4.13 -6.88
CA ALA A 47 8.04 -4.97 -5.71
C ALA A 47 9.52 -5.07 -5.33
N TYR A 48 10.43 -5.18 -6.32
CA TYR A 48 11.87 -5.19 -6.09
C TYR A 48 12.32 -3.92 -5.39
N LEU A 49 11.93 -2.75 -5.87
CA LEU A 49 12.33 -1.47 -5.25
C LEU A 49 11.80 -1.33 -3.83
N MET A 50 10.55 -1.71 -3.58
CA MET A 50 9.99 -1.72 -2.23
C MET A 50 10.78 -2.62 -1.27
N LEU A 51 11.06 -3.86 -1.68
CA LEU A 51 11.83 -4.81 -0.86
C LEU A 51 13.27 -4.35 -0.68
N TYR A 52 13.87 -3.77 -1.73
CA TYR A 52 15.22 -3.24 -1.68
C TYR A 52 15.33 -2.12 -0.65
N THR A 53 14.41 -1.13 -0.67
CA THR A 53 14.40 -0.06 0.33
C THR A 53 14.09 -0.56 1.74
N LEU A 54 13.25 -1.59 1.87
CA LEU A 54 12.90 -2.16 3.16
C LEU A 54 14.08 -2.92 3.80
N ILE A 55 14.82 -3.70 3.00
CA ILE A 55 15.94 -4.52 3.46
C ILE A 55 17.21 -3.67 3.65
N PHE A 56 17.51 -2.78 2.70
CA PHE A 56 18.78 -2.05 2.65
C PHE A 56 18.69 -0.58 3.08
N GLY A 57 17.50 -0.04 3.34
CA GLY A 57 17.29 1.37 3.70
C GLY A 57 17.69 1.77 5.13
N GLN A 58 18.26 0.86 5.92
CA GLN A 58 18.82 1.11 7.25
C GLN A 58 17.85 1.88 8.18
N LYS A 59 18.29 3.03 8.72
CA LYS A 59 17.52 3.89 9.63
C LYS A 59 16.24 4.45 8.99
N HIS A 60 16.27 4.73 7.69
CA HIS A 60 15.17 5.38 6.97
C HIS A 60 14.38 4.41 6.08
N ARG A 61 14.53 3.09 6.27
CA ARG A 61 13.92 2.06 5.42
C ARG A 61 12.40 2.22 5.22
N ILE A 62 11.67 2.58 6.27
CA ILE A 62 10.21 2.77 6.20
C ILE A 62 9.87 4.01 5.37
N LEU A 63 10.58 5.12 5.59
CA LEU A 63 10.40 6.36 4.84
C LEU A 63 10.74 6.18 3.35
N LEU A 64 11.86 5.50 3.04
CA LEU A 64 12.25 5.20 1.67
C LEU A 64 11.23 4.29 0.97
N THR A 65 10.74 3.26 1.66
CA THR A 65 9.69 2.38 1.12
C THR A 65 8.39 3.14 0.87
N TYR A 66 8.01 4.04 1.78
CA TYR A 66 6.84 4.92 1.61
C TYR A 66 7.00 5.87 0.41
N LEU A 67 8.22 6.39 0.17
CA LEU A 67 8.52 7.22 -1.00
C LEU A 67 8.41 6.42 -2.30
N VAL A 68 8.96 5.20 -2.34
CA VAL A 68 8.81 4.29 -3.48
C VAL A 68 7.34 4.01 -3.78
N LEU A 69 6.55 3.70 -2.74
CA LEU A 69 5.09 3.55 -2.87
C LEU A 69 4.46 4.82 -3.45
N GLY A 70 4.74 5.99 -2.87
CA GLY A 70 4.13 7.25 -3.30
C GLY A 70 4.45 7.65 -4.74
N ILE A 71 5.70 7.47 -5.18
CA ILE A 71 6.14 7.86 -6.53
C ILE A 71 5.72 6.83 -7.57
N LEU A 72 5.90 5.54 -7.31
CA LEU A 72 5.71 4.51 -8.32
C LEU A 72 4.28 3.96 -8.39
N LEU A 73 3.46 4.17 -7.37
CA LEU A 73 2.07 3.69 -7.40
C LEU A 73 1.29 4.30 -8.57
N ILE A 74 1.42 5.60 -8.82
CA ILE A 74 0.72 6.29 -9.92
C ILE A 74 1.09 5.71 -11.30
N PRO A 75 2.38 5.68 -11.72
CA PRO A 75 2.74 5.10 -13.01
C PRO A 75 2.39 3.61 -13.07
N PHE A 76 2.47 2.88 -11.96
CA PHE A 76 2.05 1.48 -11.91
C PHE A 76 0.56 1.29 -12.21
N LEU A 77 -0.32 2.15 -11.70
CA LEU A 77 -1.76 2.14 -12.03
C LEU A 77 -2.01 2.34 -13.53
N TYR A 78 -1.29 3.27 -14.16
CA TYR A 78 -1.42 3.48 -15.61
C TYR A 78 -0.95 2.27 -16.42
N ILE A 79 0.07 1.55 -15.96
CA ILE A 79 0.50 0.29 -16.62
C ILE A 79 -0.57 -0.78 -16.46
N ILE A 80 -1.21 -0.91 -15.28
CA ILE A 80 -2.33 -1.84 -15.09
C ILE A 80 -3.48 -1.48 -16.04
N GLU A 81 -3.88 -0.21 -16.10
CA GLU A 81 -4.93 0.24 -17.02
C GLU A 81 -4.58 -0.03 -18.48
N TYR A 82 -3.37 0.34 -18.91
CA TYR A 82 -2.89 0.12 -20.27
C TYR A 82 -2.95 -1.35 -20.65
N THR A 83 -2.38 -2.22 -19.82
CA THR A 83 -2.33 -3.66 -20.09
C THR A 83 -3.69 -4.34 -20.03
N ALA A 84 -4.58 -3.92 -19.12
CA ALA A 84 -5.96 -4.41 -19.08
C ALA A 84 -6.72 -4.03 -20.37
N ASN A 85 -6.55 -2.80 -20.84
CA ASN A 85 -7.25 -2.29 -22.02
C ASN A 85 -6.80 -2.94 -23.34
N LEU A 86 -5.65 -3.62 -23.39
CA LEU A 86 -5.24 -4.42 -24.56
C LEU A 86 -6.19 -5.58 -24.85
N TYR A 87 -6.89 -6.09 -23.82
CA TYR A 87 -7.74 -7.28 -23.91
C TYR A 87 -9.24 -6.99 -23.79
N MET A 88 -9.63 -5.72 -23.67
CA MET A 88 -11.03 -5.31 -23.57
C MET A 88 -11.56 -4.84 -24.93
N THR A 89 -12.80 -5.21 -25.26
CA THR A 89 -13.48 -4.71 -26.47
C THR A 89 -13.81 -3.22 -26.37
N GLN A 90 -14.08 -2.73 -25.15
CA GLN A 90 -14.32 -1.33 -24.85
C GLN A 90 -13.35 -0.90 -23.74
N PRO A 91 -12.30 -0.14 -24.06
CA PRO A 91 -11.33 0.34 -23.08
C PRO A 91 -11.97 1.19 -21.99
N ILE A 92 -11.56 0.97 -20.74
CA ILE A 92 -12.00 1.74 -19.57
C ILE A 92 -10.80 2.46 -18.98
N TYR A 93 -10.86 3.80 -18.96
CA TYR A 93 -9.82 4.65 -18.39
C TYR A 93 -10.17 5.06 -16.94
N TRP A 94 -9.86 4.18 -15.99
CA TRP A 94 -10.16 4.31 -14.56
C TRP A 94 -8.99 4.85 -13.71
N ALA A 95 -7.74 4.77 -14.16
CA ALA A 95 -6.55 5.11 -13.38
C ALA A 95 -6.59 6.57 -12.91
N ALA A 96 -6.80 7.52 -13.83
CA ALA A 96 -6.83 8.95 -13.49
C ALA A 96 -8.06 9.34 -12.66
N LYS A 97 -9.24 8.81 -13.02
CA LYS A 97 -10.53 9.23 -12.44
C LYS A 97 -10.84 8.58 -11.10
N LEU A 98 -10.35 7.35 -10.90
CA LEU A 98 -10.67 6.50 -9.76
C LEU A 98 -9.40 6.06 -9.01
N GLY A 99 -8.46 5.44 -9.71
CA GLY A 99 -7.26 4.82 -9.11
C GLY A 99 -6.35 5.80 -8.37
N VAL A 100 -5.99 6.92 -8.99
CA VAL A 100 -5.11 7.95 -8.44
C VAL A 100 -5.75 8.62 -7.21
N PRO A 101 -7.01 9.13 -7.25
CA PRO A 101 -7.65 9.69 -6.07
C PRO A 101 -7.75 8.73 -4.89
N ILE A 102 -8.07 7.45 -5.12
CA ILE A 102 -8.11 6.44 -4.05
C ILE A 102 -6.72 6.21 -3.48
N SER A 103 -5.72 6.03 -4.35
CA SER A 103 -4.33 5.82 -3.94
C SER A 103 -3.77 6.97 -3.10
N LEU A 104 -4.05 8.21 -3.50
CA LEU A 104 -3.66 9.39 -2.73
C LEU A 104 -4.35 9.44 -1.37
N ALA A 105 -5.63 9.05 -1.28
CA ALA A 105 -6.34 8.98 0.00
C ALA A 105 -5.72 7.93 0.95
N TRP A 106 -5.33 6.76 0.43
CA TRP A 106 -4.66 5.72 1.21
C TRP A 106 -3.24 6.09 1.64
N LEU A 107 -2.48 6.77 0.78
CA LEU A 107 -1.19 7.32 1.16
C LEU A 107 -1.37 8.39 2.25
N ALA A 108 -2.29 9.33 2.07
CA ALA A 108 -2.61 10.33 3.08
C ALA A 108 -3.03 9.69 4.42
N ALA A 109 -3.83 8.62 4.39
CA ALA A 109 -4.24 7.88 5.57
C ALA A 109 -3.05 7.31 6.37
N LEU A 110 -2.08 6.71 5.67
CA LEU A 110 -0.84 6.22 6.27
C LEU A 110 0.04 7.37 6.77
N ALA A 111 0.13 8.47 6.02
CA ALA A 111 0.89 9.65 6.43
C ALA A 111 0.32 10.28 7.70
N VAL A 112 -1.01 10.41 7.83
CA VAL A 112 -1.67 10.93 9.03
C VAL A 112 -1.36 10.06 10.24
N THR A 113 -1.46 8.73 10.11
CA THR A 113 -1.10 7.81 11.19
C THR A 113 0.38 7.93 11.59
N GLY A 114 1.26 8.03 10.60
CA GLY A 114 2.70 8.25 10.82
C GLY A 114 2.99 9.56 11.54
N LEU A 115 2.37 10.65 11.07
CA LEU A 115 2.51 11.99 11.64
C LEU A 115 1.99 12.04 13.07
N PHE A 116 0.81 11.46 13.33
CA PHE A 116 0.24 11.34 14.67
C PHE A 116 1.24 10.71 15.63
N ARG A 117 1.85 9.57 15.25
CA ARG A 117 2.86 8.90 16.07
C ARG A 117 4.11 9.76 16.29
N THR A 118 4.57 10.47 15.27
CA THR A 118 5.77 11.32 15.39
C THR A 118 5.55 12.56 16.25
N LEU A 119 4.35 13.17 16.21
CA LEU A 119 4.04 14.39 16.95
C LEU A 119 3.68 14.10 18.41
N THR A 120 2.91 13.04 18.66
CA THR A 120 2.40 12.73 20.00
C THR A 120 3.30 11.79 20.80
N HIS A 121 4.29 11.17 20.15
CA HIS A 121 5.05 10.05 20.71
C HIS A 121 4.15 8.95 21.30
N ALA A 122 2.94 8.80 20.74
CA ALA A 122 1.94 7.86 21.21
C ALA A 122 2.47 6.42 21.21
N ASN A 123 1.96 5.63 22.16
CA ASN A 123 2.26 4.20 22.17
C ASN A 123 1.61 3.48 20.97
N VAL A 124 2.02 2.23 20.75
CA VAL A 124 1.55 1.43 19.62
C VAL A 124 0.03 1.26 19.64
N PHE A 125 -0.60 1.07 20.80
CA PHE A 125 -2.06 0.89 20.90
C PHE A 125 -2.83 2.15 20.49
N LEU A 126 -2.41 3.32 20.95
CA LEU A 126 -2.99 4.60 20.51
C LEU A 126 -2.78 4.84 19.01
N THR A 127 -1.61 4.47 18.48
CA THR A 127 -1.33 4.55 17.04
C THR A 127 -2.27 3.61 16.26
N MET A 128 -2.50 2.39 16.75
CA MET A 128 -3.43 1.44 16.12
C MET A 128 -4.88 1.93 16.17
N SER A 129 -5.30 2.56 17.27
CA SER A 129 -6.62 3.19 17.36
C SER A 129 -6.78 4.29 16.28
N CYS A 130 -5.80 5.18 16.15
CA CYS A 130 -5.78 6.20 15.11
C CYS A 130 -5.81 5.58 13.70
N LEU A 131 -4.99 4.55 13.46
CA LEU A 131 -4.96 3.84 12.18
C LEU A 131 -6.34 3.29 11.80
N ILE A 132 -7.03 2.62 12.72
CA ILE A 132 -8.36 2.04 12.49
C ILE A 132 -9.39 3.12 12.11
N LEU A 133 -9.38 4.26 12.81
CA LEU A 133 -10.30 5.37 12.51
C LEU A 133 -10.00 6.01 11.15
N VAL A 134 -8.73 6.21 10.83
CA VAL A 134 -8.35 6.74 9.51
C VAL A 134 -8.70 5.73 8.39
N PHE A 135 -8.53 4.43 8.65
CA PHE A 135 -8.91 3.35 7.74
C PHE A 135 -10.41 3.36 7.45
N TYR A 136 -11.25 3.59 8.47
CA TYR A 136 -12.70 3.74 8.32
C TYR A 136 -13.05 4.85 7.32
N PHE A 137 -12.42 6.03 7.45
CA PHE A 137 -12.67 7.14 6.51
C PHE A 137 -12.15 6.85 5.10
N ALA A 138 -10.97 6.25 4.97
CA ALA A 138 -10.37 5.91 3.68
C ALA A 138 -11.18 4.85 2.92
N GLU A 139 -11.70 3.85 3.63
CA GLU A 139 -12.57 2.81 3.08
C GLU A 139 -13.89 3.41 2.59
N ARG A 140 -14.57 4.23 3.40
CA ARG A 140 -15.81 4.89 3.01
C ARG A 140 -15.63 5.80 1.80
N TYR A 141 -14.51 6.55 1.76
CA TYR A 141 -14.15 7.35 0.61
C TYR A 141 -13.94 6.50 -0.65
N THR A 142 -13.27 5.35 -0.52
CA THR A 142 -13.04 4.40 -1.61
C THR A 142 -14.36 3.89 -2.18
N ASN A 143 -15.27 3.42 -1.33
CA ASN A 143 -16.59 2.91 -1.73
C ASN A 143 -17.43 3.98 -2.43
N ASN A 144 -17.51 5.19 -1.86
CA ASN A 144 -18.23 6.31 -2.48
C ASN A 144 -17.67 6.67 -3.87
N ARG A 145 -16.35 6.58 -4.06
CA ARG A 145 -15.71 6.86 -5.37
C ARG A 145 -15.98 5.75 -6.38
N ILE A 146 -16.00 4.49 -5.94
CA ILE A 146 -16.34 3.35 -6.79
C ILE A 146 -17.80 3.49 -7.25
N ASP A 147 -18.73 3.70 -6.33
CA ASP A 147 -20.16 3.86 -6.65
C ASP A 147 -20.41 5.05 -7.60
N ALA A 148 -19.75 6.17 -7.38
CA ALA A 148 -19.81 7.32 -8.28
C ALA A 148 -19.24 7.02 -9.68
N PHE A 149 -18.26 6.11 -9.79
CA PHE A 149 -17.65 5.74 -11.06
C PHE A 149 -18.48 4.71 -11.83
N THR A 150 -19.07 3.74 -11.14
CA THR A 150 -19.91 2.68 -11.72
C THR A 150 -21.36 3.11 -11.93
N GLY A 151 -21.79 4.23 -11.31
CA GLY A 151 -23.19 4.66 -11.30
C GLY A 151 -24.08 3.72 -10.47
N SER A 152 -23.49 2.98 -9.53
CA SER A 152 -24.20 2.05 -8.64
C SER A 152 -24.26 2.56 -7.21
N SER A 153 -25.06 1.90 -6.37
CA SER A 153 -25.05 2.04 -4.90
C SER A 153 -24.87 0.68 -4.23
N GLN A 154 -24.02 -0.16 -4.84
CA GLN A 154 -23.88 -1.59 -4.49
C GLN A 154 -22.50 -1.93 -3.95
N SER A 155 -21.58 -0.96 -3.86
CA SER A 155 -20.27 -1.21 -3.27
C SER A 155 -20.45 -1.68 -1.82
N TRP A 156 -19.89 -2.85 -1.52
CA TRP A 156 -19.96 -3.40 -0.18
C TRP A 156 -18.97 -2.68 0.72
N SER A 157 -19.47 -2.03 1.77
CA SER A 157 -18.66 -1.35 2.76
C SER A 157 -18.75 -2.06 4.12
N LEU A 158 -17.60 -2.36 4.70
CA LEU A 158 -17.54 -2.86 6.08
C LEU A 158 -18.03 -1.77 7.05
N SER A 159 -17.78 -0.50 6.71
CA SER A 159 -18.17 0.64 7.51
C SER A 159 -19.68 0.82 7.65
N ASP A 160 -20.48 0.48 6.63
CA ASP A 160 -21.95 0.58 6.73
C ASP A 160 -22.58 -0.67 7.33
N HIS A 161 -22.05 -1.87 7.03
CA HIS A 161 -22.62 -3.12 7.54
C HIS A 161 -22.25 -3.39 9.00
N TYR A 162 -21.00 -3.12 9.38
CA TYR A 162 -20.46 -3.45 10.70
C TYR A 162 -19.59 -2.33 11.28
N PRO A 163 -20.15 -1.11 11.49
CA PRO A 163 -19.39 0.02 12.04
C PRO A 163 -18.79 -0.28 13.42
N ILE A 164 -19.42 -1.18 14.18
CA ILE A 164 -18.93 -1.59 15.50
C ILE A 164 -17.57 -2.29 15.45
N LEU A 165 -17.20 -2.92 14.33
CA LEU A 165 -15.87 -3.52 14.17
C LEU A 165 -14.79 -2.43 14.10
N TYR A 166 -15.08 -1.28 13.51
CA TYR A 166 -14.17 -0.12 13.52
C TYR A 166 -14.17 0.56 14.89
N PHE A 167 -15.32 1.05 15.35
CA PHE A 167 -15.40 1.86 16.57
C PHE A 167 -15.11 1.04 17.83
N GLY A 168 -15.55 -0.22 17.88
CA GLY A 168 -15.27 -1.13 18.99
C GLY A 168 -13.79 -1.48 19.09
N ALA A 169 -13.16 -1.86 17.97
CA ALA A 169 -11.72 -2.13 17.96
C ALA A 169 -10.92 -0.86 18.28
N ALA A 170 -11.24 0.27 17.65
CA ALA A 170 -10.57 1.54 17.91
C ALA A 170 -10.71 1.97 19.38
N GLY A 171 -11.90 1.79 19.98
CA GLY A 171 -12.16 2.06 21.39
C GLY A 171 -11.35 1.17 22.32
N LEU A 172 -11.28 -0.13 22.04
CA LEU A 172 -10.45 -1.07 22.80
C LEU A 172 -8.96 -0.67 22.78
N PHE A 173 -8.43 -0.35 21.59
CA PHE A 173 -7.05 0.10 21.41
C PHE A 173 -6.79 1.47 22.07
N LEU A 174 -7.78 2.36 22.07
CA LEU A 174 -7.70 3.65 22.73
C LEU A 174 -7.62 3.48 24.25
N LEU A 175 -8.55 2.72 24.85
CA LEU A 175 -8.59 2.48 26.30
C LEU A 175 -7.32 1.79 26.78
N THR A 176 -6.90 0.71 26.12
CA THR A 176 -5.65 0.01 26.45
C THR A 176 -4.44 0.94 26.32
N GLY A 177 -4.39 1.76 25.28
CA GLY A 177 -3.36 2.76 25.07
C GLY A 177 -3.32 3.83 26.17
N ILE A 178 -4.47 4.31 26.64
CA ILE A 178 -4.55 5.29 27.73
C ILE A 178 -4.09 4.67 29.04
N VAL A 179 -4.60 3.48 29.39
CA VAL A 179 -4.24 2.78 30.63
C VAL A 179 -2.74 2.51 30.69
N ILE A 180 -2.14 1.98 29.63
CA ILE A 180 -0.69 1.71 29.58
C ILE A 180 0.11 3.01 29.76
N SER A 181 -0.37 4.11 29.18
CA SER A 181 0.30 5.41 29.33
C SER A 181 0.17 5.97 30.74
N ALA A 182 -0.99 5.80 31.39
CA ALA A 182 -1.22 6.20 32.77
C ALA A 182 -0.35 5.38 33.75
N VAL A 183 -0.33 4.06 33.60
CA VAL A 183 0.50 3.16 34.43
C VAL A 183 1.99 3.53 34.32
N LYS A 184 2.50 3.78 33.11
CA LYS A 184 3.89 4.22 32.91
C LYS A 184 4.22 5.56 33.59
N ARG A 185 3.24 6.48 33.72
CA ARG A 185 3.43 7.74 34.44
C ARG A 185 3.39 7.57 35.96
N LEU A 186 2.57 6.64 36.45
CA LEU A 186 2.39 6.36 37.88
C LEU A 186 3.50 5.48 38.47
N SER A 187 4.18 4.68 37.66
CA SER A 187 5.36 3.90 38.04
C SER A 187 6.61 4.39 37.29
N PRO A 188 7.11 5.61 37.59
CA PRO A 188 8.44 6.00 37.14
C PRO A 188 9.42 5.04 37.81
N ARG A 189 10.13 4.24 37.01
CA ARG A 189 11.18 3.33 37.51
C ARG A 189 12.11 4.10 38.44
N THR A 190 12.18 3.68 39.71
CA THR A 190 13.35 3.86 40.58
C THR A 190 14.54 3.13 40.00
#